data_AF-A0A497TJ07-F1
#
_entry.id   AF-A0A497TJ07-F1
#
_cell.length_a   1.000
_cell.length_b   1.000
_cell.length_c   1.000
_cell.angle_alpha   90.00
_cell.angle_beta   90.00
_cell.angle_gamma   90.00
#
_symmetry.space_group_name_H-M   'P 1'
#
loop_
_entity.id
_entity.type
_entity.pdbx_description
1 polymer ?
#
loop_
_entity_poly.entity_id
_entity_poly.type
_entity_poly.pdbx_seq_one_letter_code
_entity_poly.pdbx_strand_id
1 'polypeptide(L)' 'MYKILKVEDKIRVPPSKFDLGVEEAVKLSLEEKWEGKIERDTGVVLSIVSIKDIGGGDLEGRIIPGDGAIYYP' A
#
# COMPACT_ATOMS: atom_id res chain seq x y z
N MET A 1 22.96 1.31 -8.17
CA MET A 1 23.05 0.17 -7.23
C MET A 1 21.65 -0.09 -6.70
N TYR A 2 21.16 -1.33 -6.73
CA TYR A 2 19.81 -1.69 -6.26
C TYR A 2 19.86 -2.19 -4.82
N LYS A 3 18.80 -1.93 -4.05
CA LYS A 3 18.63 -2.40 -2.67
C LYS A 3 17.17 -2.75 -2.42
N ILE A 4 16.93 -3.75 -1.57
CA ILE A 4 15.60 -4.06 -1.04
C ILE A 4 15.47 -3.37 0.31
N LEU A 5 14.38 -2.64 0.50
CA LEU A 5 14.06 -1.94 1.74
C LEU A 5 12.77 -2.50 2.34
N LYS A 6 12.68 -2.50 3.67
CA LYS A 6 11.42 -2.71 4.38
C LYS A 6 10.90 -1.34 4.81
N VAL A 7 9.66 -1.04 4.46
CA VAL A 7 9.01 0.25 4.71
C VAL A 7 7.63 -0.03 5.30
N GLU A 8 7.17 0.86 6.19
CA GLU A 8 5.80 0.89 6.71
C GLU A 8 5.11 2.12 6.13
N ASP A 9 3.87 1.95 5.65
CA ASP A 9 3.13 3.02 4.99
C ASP A 9 1.63 2.77 5.08
N LYS A 10 0.88 3.86 5.24
CA LYS A 10 -0.58 3.83 5.24
C LYS A 10 -1.10 3.92 3.82
N ILE A 11 -2.01 3.03 3.47
CA ILE A 11 -2.53 2.91 2.11
C ILE A 11 -4.05 3.10 2.04
N ARG A 12 -4.48 3.91 1.08
CA ARG A 12 -5.89 4.12 0.74
C ARG A 12 -6.28 3.16 -0.37
N VAL A 13 -7.24 2.29 -0.10
CA VAL A 13 -7.83 1.37 -1.08
C VAL A 13 -9.18 1.92 -1.54
N PRO A 14 -9.32 2.33 -2.81
CA PRO A 14 -10.58 2.86 -3.33
C PRO A 14 -11.67 1.79 -3.42
N PRO A 15 -12.97 2.18 -3.36
CA PRO A 15 -14.10 1.24 -3.49
C PRO A 15 -14.10 0.39 -4.76
N SER A 16 -13.49 0.90 -5.84
CA SER A 16 -13.37 0.17 -7.11
C SER A 16 -12.47 -1.07 -7.05
N LYS A 17 -11.80 -1.33 -5.91
CA LYS A 17 -10.94 -2.51 -5.67
C LYS A 17 -11.50 -3.43 -4.58
N PHE A 18 -12.74 -3.23 -4.13
CA PHE A 18 -13.33 -4.02 -3.03
C PHE A 18 -13.74 -5.44 -3.44
N ASP A 19 -13.80 -5.71 -4.74
CA ASP A 19 -14.00 -7.03 -5.32
C ASP A 19 -12.73 -7.89 -5.32
N LEU A 20 -11.56 -7.28 -5.09
CA LEU A 20 -10.28 -7.97 -4.99
C LEU A 20 -10.02 -8.49 -3.57
N GLY A 21 -9.14 -9.49 -3.46
CA GLY A 21 -8.60 -9.88 -2.15
C GLY A 21 -7.85 -8.73 -1.50
N VAL A 22 -7.91 -8.59 -0.17
CA VAL A 22 -7.31 -7.44 0.55
C VAL A 22 -5.83 -7.27 0.23
N GLU A 23 -5.06 -8.36 0.24
CA GLU A 23 -3.63 -8.31 -0.09
C GLU A 23 -3.37 -7.82 -1.51
N GLU A 24 -4.18 -8.26 -2.47
CA GLU A 24 -4.09 -7.84 -3.87
C GLU A 24 -4.47 -6.36 -4.04
N ALA A 25 -5.58 -5.95 -3.44
CA ALA A 25 -6.06 -4.56 -3.46
C ALA A 25 -5.03 -3.60 -2.86
N VAL A 26 -4.41 -3.99 -1.74
CA VAL A 26 -3.34 -3.24 -1.08
C VAL A 26 -2.09 -3.20 -1.94
N LYS A 27 -1.65 -4.34 -2.50
CA LYS A 27 -0.47 -4.42 -3.36
C LYS A 27 -0.59 -3.49 -4.57
N LEU A 28 -1.69 -3.58 -5.31
CA LEU A 28 -1.94 -2.72 -6.46
C LEU A 28 -1.97 -1.24 -6.06
N SER A 29 -2.56 -0.91 -4.91
CA SER A 29 -2.60 0.47 -4.43
C SER A 29 -1.21 0.99 -4.02
N LEU A 30 -0.36 0.13 -3.43
CA LEU A 30 1.04 0.47 -3.14
C LEU A 30 1.87 0.65 -4.41
N GLU A 31 1.68 -0.23 -5.40
CA GLU A 31 2.35 -0.14 -6.70
C GLU A 31 2.00 1.19 -7.40
N GLU A 32 0.71 1.52 -7.51
CA GLU A 32 0.26 2.81 -8.04
C GLU A 32 0.79 4.01 -7.24
N LYS A 33 0.92 3.88 -5.92
CA LYS A 33 1.40 4.96 -5.05
C LYS A 33 2.89 5.20 -5.20
N TRP A 34 3.70 4.16 -5.39
CA TRP A 34 5.15 4.23 -5.22
C TRP A 34 5.97 3.95 -6.47
N GLU A 35 5.57 3.03 -7.34
CA GLU A 35 6.41 2.66 -8.50
C GLU A 35 6.68 3.88 -9.39
N GLY A 36 7.96 4.06 -9.75
CA GLY A 36 8.43 5.20 -10.52
C GLY A 36 8.58 6.51 -9.73
N LYS A 37 8.19 6.56 -8.46
CA LYS A 37 8.38 7.76 -7.63
C LYS A 37 9.80 7.89 -7.11
N ILE A 38 10.24 9.14 -7.02
CA ILE A 38 11.50 9.51 -6.38
C ILE A 38 11.21 9.81 -4.91
N GLU A 39 11.81 9.02 -4.04
CA GLU A 39 11.87 9.24 -2.60
C GLU A 39 13.25 9.86 -2.27
N ARG A 40 13.26 10.87 -1.40
CA ARG A 40 14.41 11.77 -1.20
C ARG A 40 15.65 11.04 -0.68
N ASP A 41 15.47 10.06 0.19
CA ASP A 41 16.57 9.40 0.91
C ASP A 41 16.95 8.06 0.26
N THR A 42 16.05 7.46 -0.50
CA THR A 42 16.20 6.10 -1.04
C THR A 42 16.35 6.03 -2.55
N GLY A 43 15.95 7.08 -3.27
CA GLY A 43 16.06 7.19 -4.73
C GLY A 43 14.76 6.81 -5.44
N VAL A 44 14.87 6.18 -6.61
CA VAL A 44 13.69 5.78 -7.40
C VAL A 44 13.16 4.44 -6.90
N VAL A 45 11.87 4.38 -6.58
CA VAL A 45 11.18 3.13 -6.26
C VAL A 45 10.87 2.39 -7.57
N LEU A 46 11.40 1.17 -7.68
CA LEU A 46 11.26 0.38 -8.91
C LEU A 46 10.09 -0.58 -8.86
N SER A 47 9.90 -1.27 -7.73
CA SER A 47 8.79 -2.21 -7.58
C SER A 47 8.50 -2.58 -6.12
N ILE A 48 7.26 -2.99 -5.87
CA ILE A 48 6.82 -3.58 -4.60
C ILE A 48 7.08 -5.10 -4.61
N VAL A 49 8.08 -5.54 -3.83
CA VAL A 49 8.53 -6.94 -3.84
C VAL A 49 7.54 -7.88 -3.14
N SER A 50 7.09 -7.51 -1.95
CA SER A 50 6.11 -8.29 -1.18
C SER A 50 5.50 -7.45 -0.06
N ILE A 51 4.29 -7.84 0.35
CA ILE A 51 3.66 -7.34 1.57
C ILE A 51 3.99 -8.31 2.70
N LYS A 52 4.48 -7.78 3.82
CA LYS A 52 4.83 -8.60 5.00
C LYS A 52 3.72 -8.67 6.03
N ASP A 53 2.95 -7.61 6.16
CA ASP A 53 1.89 -7.47 7.16
C ASP A 53 0.91 -6.37 6.71
N ILE A 54 -0.36 -6.53 7.07
CA ILE A 54 -1.44 -5.54 6.87
C ILE A 54 -2.19 -5.47 8.20
N GLY A 55 -1.93 -4.45 9.01
CA GLY A 55 -2.67 -4.25 10.26
C GLY A 55 -2.18 -4.99 11.50
N GLY A 56 -0.98 -5.58 11.53
CA GLY A 56 -0.42 -6.15 12.76
C GLY A 56 -1.02 -7.50 13.17
N GLY A 57 -1.63 -8.23 12.23
CA GLY A 57 -2.32 -9.50 12.47
C GLY A 57 -3.85 -9.40 12.57
N ASP A 58 -4.39 -8.20 12.80
CA ASP A 58 -5.81 -7.91 12.70
C ASP A 58 -6.06 -7.06 11.44
N LEU A 59 -6.93 -7.53 10.53
CA LEU A 59 -7.28 -6.85 9.26
C LEU A 59 -8.16 -5.61 9.50
N GLU A 60 -7.72 -4.68 10.34
CA GLU A 60 -8.47 -3.47 10.71
C GLU A 60 -8.18 -2.32 9.75
N GLY A 61 -8.94 -2.28 8.65
CA GLY A 61 -9.05 -1.11 7.80
C GLY A 61 -10.00 -0.06 8.41
N ARG A 62 -9.67 1.23 8.26
CA ARG A 62 -10.54 2.33 8.73
C ARG A 62 -11.21 3.04 7.57
N ILE A 63 -12.51 3.30 7.70
CA ILE A 63 -13.26 4.11 6.73
C ILE A 63 -13.30 5.55 7.24
N ILE A 64 -12.90 6.49 6.40
CA ILE A 64 -13.03 7.92 6.69
C ILE A 64 -14.42 8.37 6.22
N PRO A 65 -15.26 8.96 7.10
CA PRO A 65 -16.57 9.47 6.70
C PRO A 65 -16.47 10.44 5.52
N GLY A 66 -17.24 10.17 4.46
CA GLY A 66 -17.29 11.00 3.25
C GLY A 66 -16.30 10.62 2.14
N ASP A 67 -15.28 9.78 2.41
CA ASP A 67 -14.35 9.31 1.36
C ASP A 67 -14.74 7.93 0.79
N GLY A 68 -15.37 7.07 1.60
CA GLY A 68 -15.83 5.75 1.18
C GLY A 68 -14.72 4.72 0.94
N ALA A 69 -13.46 5.13 0.88
CA ALA A 69 -12.31 4.24 0.81
C ALA A 69 -11.97 3.61 2.17
N ILE A 70 -11.26 2.49 2.12
CA ILE A 70 -10.69 1.84 3.31
C ILE A 70 -9.21 2.23 3.40
N TYR A 71 -8.77 2.61 4.59
CA TYR A 71 -7.39 2.95 4.89
C TYR A 71 -6.78 1.86 5.75
N TYR A 72 -5.77 1.18 5.22
CA TYR A 72 -4.98 0.20 5.96
C TYR A 72 -3.71 0.87 6.52
N PRO A 73 -3.32 0.51 7.76
CA PRO A 73 -2.13 1.05 8.40
C PRO A 73 -0.83 0.52 7.81
#